data_AF-A0A966SPC1-F1
#
_entry.id   AF-A0A966SPC1-F1
#
_cell.length_a   1.000
_cell.length_b   1.000
_cell.length_c   1.000
_cell.angle_alpha   90.00
_cell.angle_beta   90.00
_cell.angle_gamma   90.00
#
_symmetry.space_group_name_H-M   'P 1'
#
loop_
_entity.id
_entity.type
_entity.pdbx_description
1 polymer ?
#
loop_
_entity_poly.entity_id
_entity_poly.type
_entity_poly.pdbx_seq_one_letter_code
_entity_poly.pdbx_strand_id
1 'polypeptide(L)'
;MPMTTPQIDLLPLVEAVHSATGRKIHLSTVLRWCMAGRSGHRLESWILGGRRMTTTEAVIRFIDATTQSRTPRGFKDEPKASTDKQRAERIRRAEKALQEQGI
;
A
#
# COMPACT_ATOMS: atom_id res chain seq x y z
N MET A 1 -32.07 0.54 14.66
CA MET A 1 -30.84 0.09 13.97
C MET A 1 -29.67 0.77 14.66
N PRO A 2 -28.73 0.04 15.29
CA PRO A 2 -27.56 0.68 15.88
C PRO A 2 -26.69 1.23 14.74
N MET A 3 -26.57 2.55 14.68
CA MET A 3 -25.55 3.18 13.85
C MET A 3 -24.21 2.97 14.55
N THR A 4 -23.44 1.97 14.10
CA THR A 4 -22.06 1.79 14.56
C THR A 4 -21.31 3.08 14.30
N THR A 5 -21.00 3.82 15.37
CA THR A 5 -20.08 4.96 15.28
C THR A 5 -18.75 4.41 14.75
N PRO A 6 -18.21 4.92 13.64
CA PRO A 6 -16.92 4.47 13.16
C PRO A 6 -15.89 4.84 14.23
N GLN A 7 -15.35 3.83 14.91
CA GLN A 7 -14.26 4.00 15.84
C GLN A 7 -13.01 4.33 15.02
N ILE A 8 -12.51 5.55 15.17
CA ILE A 8 -11.31 6.01 14.46
C ILE A 8 -10.11 5.51 15.26
N ASP A 9 -9.53 4.37 14.85
CA ASP A 9 -8.34 3.81 15.48
C ASP A 9 -7.10 4.63 15.07
N LEU A 10 -6.76 5.61 15.93
CA LEU A 10 -5.60 6.47 15.79
C LEU A 10 -4.35 5.76 16.30
N LEU A 11 -3.34 5.65 15.43
CA LEU A 11 -2.06 5.04 15.72
C LEU A 11 -0.92 6.06 15.56
N PRO A 12 0.20 5.88 16.28
CA PRO A 12 1.43 6.61 15.99
C PRO A 12 1.86 6.45 14.53
N LEU A 13 2.39 7.51 13.92
CA LEU A 13 2.74 7.54 12.49
C LEU A 13 3.46 6.29 11.96
N VAL A 14 4.54 5.88 12.62
CA VAL A 14 5.37 4.73 12.18
C VAL A 14 4.61 3.42 12.35
N GLU A 15 3.80 3.31 13.40
CA GLU A 15 3.02 2.13 13.71
C GLU A 15 1.84 1.96 12.77
N ALA A 16 1.15 3.04 12.41
CA ALA A 16 0.12 3.03 11.38
C ALA A 16 0.67 2.55 10.03
N VAL A 17 1.87 3.01 9.66
CA VAL A 17 2.55 2.58 8.43
C VAL A 17 2.99 1.13 8.49
N HIS A 18 3.51 0.68 9.63
CA HIS A 18 3.84 -0.72 9.84
C HIS A 18 2.58 -1.59 9.74
N SER A 19 1.51 -1.22 10.42
CA SER A 19 0.23 -1.92 10.40
C SER A 19 -0.34 -2.03 8.98
N ALA A 20 -0.26 -0.95 8.19
CA ALA A 20 -0.75 -0.94 6.81
C ALA A 20 0.11 -1.76 5.83
N THR A 21 1.44 -1.73 5.97
CA THR A 21 2.36 -2.21 4.92
C THR A 21 3.23 -3.40 5.32
N GLY A 22 3.23 -3.78 6.60
CA GLY A 22 4.18 -4.72 7.19
C GLY A 22 5.62 -4.21 7.25
N ARG A 23 5.87 -2.94 6.89
CA ARG A 23 7.23 -2.37 6.83
C ARG A 23 7.40 -1.23 7.82
N LYS A 24 8.52 -1.28 8.55
CA LYS A 24 8.93 -0.20 9.45
C LYS A 24 9.69 0.88 8.66
N ILE A 25 9.05 2.03 8.48
CA ILE A 25 9.64 3.20 7.81
C ILE A 25 10.22 4.15 8.86
N HIS A 26 11.30 4.85 8.51
CA HIS A 26 11.90 5.86 9.39
C HIS A 26 10.94 7.02 9.66
N LEU A 27 10.93 7.52 10.90
CA LEU A 27 10.01 8.57 11.35
C LEU A 27 10.09 9.83 10.49
N SER A 28 11.30 10.28 10.13
CA SER A 28 11.49 11.49 9.30
C SER A 28 10.83 11.38 7.93
N THR A 29 10.74 10.18 7.37
CA THR A 29 10.06 9.94 6.08
C THR A 29 8.55 10.11 6.24
N VAL A 30 7.97 9.54 7.30
CA VAL A 30 6.54 9.65 7.58
C VAL A 30 6.15 11.09 7.97
N LEU A 31 6.99 11.78 8.74
CA LEU A 31 6.83 13.21 9.03
C LEU A 31 6.86 14.06 7.76
N ARG A 32 7.77 13.77 6.83
CA ARG A 32 7.81 14.44 5.52
C ARG A 32 6.51 14.25 4.76
N TRP A 33 5.93 13.05 4.76
CA TRP A 33 4.64 12.78 4.12
C TRP A 33 3.49 13.58 4.73
N CYS A 34 3.52 13.84 6.04
CA CYS A 34 2.53 14.68 6.71
C CYS A 34 2.73 16.17 6.42
N MET A 35 3.98 16.66 6.46
CA MET A 35 4.28 18.10 6.41
C MET A 35 4.38 18.65 4.99
N ALA A 36 5.15 17.98 4.13
CA ALA A 36 5.41 18.40 2.76
C ALA A 36 4.56 17.62 1.74
N GLY A 37 4.27 16.36 2.06
CA GLY A 37 3.65 15.43 1.12
C GLY A 37 4.65 14.80 0.15
N ARG A 38 4.12 13.99 -0.77
CA ARG A 38 4.86 13.35 -1.85
C ARG A 38 3.98 13.31 -3.11
N SER A 39 4.54 13.68 -4.26
CA SER A 39 3.84 13.64 -5.55
C SER A 39 2.48 14.37 -5.54
N GLY A 40 2.36 15.48 -4.80
CA GLY A 40 1.12 16.25 -4.66
C GLY A 40 0.14 15.73 -3.60
N HIS A 41 0.39 14.56 -3.01
CA HIS A 41 -0.45 13.97 -1.96
C HIS A 41 0.15 14.17 -0.58
N ARG A 42 -0.67 14.36 0.45
CA ARG A 42 -0.26 14.50 1.86
C ARG A 42 -0.91 13.45 2.71
N LEU A 43 -0.16 12.93 3.68
CA LEU A 43 -0.70 11.96 4.64
C LEU A 43 -1.56 12.68 5.68
N GLU A 44 -2.83 12.28 5.76
CA GLU A 44 -3.76 12.77 6.78
C GLU A 44 -3.24 12.40 8.18
N SER A 45 -3.20 13.38 9.07
CA SER A 45 -2.71 13.16 10.43
C SER A 45 -3.28 14.19 11.40
N TRP A 46 -3.45 13.76 12.63
CA TRP A 46 -4.03 14.52 13.73
C TRP A 46 -3.01 14.70 14.84
N ILE A 47 -3.12 15.77 15.61
CA ILE A 47 -2.33 15.97 16.82
C ILE A 47 -3.21 15.57 18.01
N LEU A 48 -2.79 14.56 18.75
CA LEU A 48 -3.43 14.09 19.98
C LEU A 48 -2.39 14.10 21.10
N GLY A 49 -2.64 14.89 22.16
CA GLY A 49 -1.71 15.02 23.29
C GLY A 49 -0.30 15.48 22.88
N GLY A 50 -0.18 16.34 21.86
CA GLY A 50 1.11 16.82 21.35
C GLY A 50 1.85 15.84 20.44
N ARG A 51 1.31 14.63 20.21
CA ARG A 51 1.89 13.64 19.30
C ARG A 51 1.06 13.54 18.02
N ARG A 52 1.75 13.41 16.89
CA ARG A 52 1.09 13.21 15.59
C ARG A 52 0.69 11.75 15.43
N MET A 53 -0.58 11.53 15.11
CA MET A 53 -1.20 10.23 14.90
C MET A 53 -1.93 10.19 13.56
N THR A 54 -2.11 8.99 13.01
CA THR A 54 -2.82 8.75 11.76
C THR A 54 -3.53 7.40 11.83
N THR A 55 -4.40 7.12 10.88
CA THR A 55 -5.09 5.83 10.77
C THR A 55 -4.42 4.96 9.72
N THR A 56 -4.54 3.63 9.86
CA THR A 56 -4.07 2.68 8.84
C THR A 56 -4.72 2.96 7.48
N GLU A 57 -6.00 3.32 7.47
CA GLU A 57 -6.74 3.62 6.24
C GLU A 57 -6.29 4.92 5.55
N ALA A 58 -5.89 5.94 6.32
CA ALA A 58 -5.25 7.13 5.76
C ALA A 58 -3.91 6.80 5.11
N VAL A 59 -3.13 5.89 5.70
CA VAL A 59 -1.86 5.44 5.10
C VAL A 59 -2.10 4.70 3.78
N ILE A 60 -3.07 3.79 3.73
CA ILE A 60 -3.40 3.03 2.52
C ILE A 60 -3.80 4.00 1.40
N ARG A 61 -4.74 4.91 1.67
CA ARG A 61 -5.18 5.93 0.69
C ARG A 61 -4.01 6.78 0.18
N PHE A 62 -3.09 7.18 1.06
CA PHE A 62 -1.91 7.92 0.67
C PHE A 62 -0.97 7.12 -0.25
N ILE A 63 -0.75 5.84 0.06
CA ILE A 63 0.11 4.96 -0.75
C ILE A 63 -0.50 4.74 -2.13
N ASP A 64 -1.80 4.47 -2.20
CA ASP A 64 -2.51 4.28 -3.47
C ASP A 64 -2.44 5.55 -4.31
N ALA A 65 -2.75 6.71 -3.73
CA ALA A 65 -2.71 7.98 -4.44
C ALA A 65 -1.31 8.33 -4.96
N THR A 66 -0.27 8.11 -4.14
CA THR A 66 1.12 8.37 -4.54
C THR A 66 1.64 7.39 -5.58
N THR A 67 1.13 6.15 -5.58
CA THR A 67 1.49 5.10 -6.54
C THR A 67 0.80 5.33 -7.89
N GLN A 68 -0.52 5.56 -7.89
CA GLN A 68 -1.30 5.87 -9.09
C GLN A 68 -0.81 7.13 -9.81
N SER A 69 -0.37 8.15 -9.06
CA SER A 69 0.20 9.37 -9.64
C SER A 69 1.53 9.15 -10.37
N ARG A 70 2.24 8.06 -10.07
CA ARG A 70 3.50 7.67 -10.71
C ARG A 70 3.29 6.78 -11.92
N THR A 71 2.17 6.09 -12.01
CA THR A 71 1.81 5.30 -13.18
C THR A 71 1.44 6.26 -14.31
N PRO A 72 2.10 6.22 -15.48
CA PRO A 72 1.70 7.04 -16.61
C PRO A 72 0.22 6.79 -16.93
N ARG A 73 -0.53 7.89 -17.05
CA ARG A 73 -1.97 7.96 -17.32
C ARG A 73 -2.28 7.22 -18.64
N GLY A 74 -2.52 5.92 -18.53
CA GLY A 74 -2.57 5.00 -19.68
C GLY A 74 -2.66 3.54 -19.26
N PHE A 75 -2.24 3.18 -18.04
CA PHE A 75 -2.60 1.93 -17.41
C PHE A 75 -3.86 2.13 -16.58
N LYS A 76 -5.04 1.89 -17.17
CA LYS A 76 -6.27 1.66 -16.39
C LYS A 76 -6.17 0.27 -15.77
N ASP A 77 -6.14 0.23 -14.44
CA ASP A 77 -6.29 -0.98 -13.64
C ASP A 77 -7.75 -1.48 -13.71
N GLU A 78 -8.15 -2.06 -14.84
CA GLU A 78 -9.05 -3.21 -14.74
C GLU A 78 -8.22 -4.36 -14.17
N PRO A 79 -8.74 -5.16 -13.21
CA PRO A 79 -8.08 -6.40 -12.84
C PRO A 79 -8.17 -7.32 -14.05
N LYS A 80 -7.21 -7.21 -14.98
CA LYS A 80 -6.99 -8.21 -16.01
C LYS A 80 -6.53 -9.45 -15.28
N ALA A 81 -7.48 -10.36 -15.05
CA ALA A 81 -7.19 -11.76 -14.82
C ALA A 81 -6.03 -12.12 -15.74
N SER A 82 -4.88 -12.47 -15.15
CA SER A 82 -3.64 -12.74 -15.88
C SER A 82 -3.99 -13.63 -17.06
N THR A 83 -3.82 -13.10 -18.28
CA THR A 83 -4.20 -13.75 -19.52
C THR A 83 -3.74 -15.20 -19.46
N ASP A 84 -4.66 -16.14 -19.63
CA ASP A 84 -4.51 -17.59 -19.53
C ASP A 84 -3.16 -18.12 -20.09
N LYS A 85 -2.66 -17.49 -21.17
CA LYS A 85 -1.34 -17.73 -21.77
C LYS A 85 -0.15 -17.53 -20.82
N GLN A 86 -0.12 -16.50 -19.97
CA GLN A 86 1.01 -16.22 -19.08
C GLN A 86 1.11 -17.22 -17.91
N ARG A 87 -0.03 -17.76 -17.47
CA ARG A 87 -0.08 -18.83 -16.47
C ARG A 87 0.41 -20.14 -17.07
N ALA A 88 -0.04 -20.46 -18.28
CA ALA A 88 0.42 -21.63 -19.03
C ALA A 88 1.93 -21.58 -19.31
N GLU A 89 2.48 -20.42 -19.68
CA GLU A 89 3.92 -20.26 -19.93
C GLU A 89 4.75 -20.46 -18.66
N ARG A 90 4.28 -19.95 -17.50
CA ARG A 90 4.97 -20.15 -16.21
C ARG A 90 4.90 -21.60 -15.73
N ILE A 91 3.77 -22.27 -15.95
CA ILE A 91 3.63 -23.71 -15.68
C ILE A 91 4.59 -24.49 -16.58
N ARG A 92 4.60 -24.21 -17.88
CA ARG A 92 5.47 -24.89 -18.85
C ARG A 92 6.95 -24.67 -18.58
N ARG A 93 7.34 -23.48 -18.12
CA ARG A 93 8.72 -23.19 -17.72
C ARG A 93 9.11 -23.91 -16.43
N ALA A 94 8.18 -24.03 -15.48
CA ALA A 94 8.38 -24.79 -14.26
C ALA A 94 8.47 -26.30 -14.55
N GLU A 95 7.64 -26.84 -15.44
CA GLU A 95 7.68 -28.23 -15.89
C GLU A 95 9.00 -28.55 -16.60
N LYS A 96 9.47 -27.66 -17.49
CA LYS A 96 10.76 -27.86 -18.17
C LYS A 96 11.93 -27.84 -17.19
N ALA A 97 11.90 -26.97 -16.19
CA ALA A 97 12.93 -26.92 -15.14
C ALA A 97 12.90 -28.17 -14.24
N LEU A 98 11.73 -28.75 -13.99
CA LEU A 98 11.58 -30.01 -13.25
C LEU A 98 12.15 -31.19 -14.04
N GLN A 99 11.92 -31.20 -15.36
CA GLN A 99 12.38 -32.26 -16.26
C GLN A 99 13.89 -32.21 -16.52
N GLU A 100 14.50 -31.03 -16.52
CA GLU A 100 15.96 -30.86 -16.55
C GLU A 100 16.64 -31.26 -15.22
N GLN A 101 15.91 -31.23 -14.10
CA GLN A 101 16.42 -31.68 -12.80
C GLN A 101 16.18 -33.17 -12.49
N GLY A 102 15.47 -33.89 -13.37
CA GLY A 102 15.48 -35.36 -13.42
C GLY A 102 15.10 -36.06 -12.12
N ILE A 103 13.94 -35.71 -11.54
CA ILE A 103 13.22 -36.52 -10.56
C ILE A 103 11.82 -36.79 -11.10
#